data_AF-A0A2D7Q350-F1
#
_entry.id   AF-A0A2D7Q350-F1
#
_cell.length_a   1.000
_cell.length_b   1.000
_cell.length_c   1.000
_cell.angle_alpha   90.00
_cell.angle_beta   90.00
_cell.angle_gamma   90.00
#
_symmetry.space_group_name_H-M   'P 1'
#
loop_
_entity.id
_entity.type
_entity.pdbx_description
1 polymer ?
#
loop_
_entity_poly.entity_id
_entity_poly.type
_entity_poly.pdbx_seq_one_letter_code
_entity_poly.pdbx_strand_id
1 'polypeptide(L)'
;MSDDIIKKDIKSLIENETPNLNNLLSTEDLNNFKAMTEELRDTWTKKQMFRTETEARFSVLQDNRYPTKAAKYWQCVREQSTYLDNLMALSFDYRRNDAKIKYLEKKISNETDEYKLTKYEIDLDECRFGKASMEKTAKHRMREIKMWSKLKGEFNDGSFNDKDVNQHQLESYGLHYAQKAKTLNNQSSDTDIFNVMGQLESLKRIRKTGELEQSYQEKEQIEQHGKPKS
;
A
#
# COMPACT_ATOMS: atom_id res chain seq x y z
N MET A 1 17.11 -17.07 -6.48
CA MET A 1 17.73 -16.20 -5.46
C MET A 1 17.47 -16.89 -4.14
N SER A 2 18.53 -17.30 -3.43
CA SER A 2 18.43 -18.16 -2.25
C SER A 2 17.58 -17.52 -1.15
N ASP A 3 16.63 -18.30 -0.64
CA ASP A 3 15.74 -17.96 0.47
C ASP A 3 16.45 -17.98 1.84
N ASP A 4 17.78 -17.91 1.86
CA ASP A 4 18.64 -18.07 3.04
C ASP A 4 18.89 -16.77 3.81
N ILE A 5 17.87 -15.90 3.91
CA ILE A 5 17.82 -14.90 4.96
C ILE A 5 16.85 -15.43 6.00
N ILE A 6 17.41 -16.20 6.93
CA ILE A 6 16.80 -16.73 8.16
C ILE A 6 15.64 -15.82 8.59
N LYS A 7 14.43 -16.26 8.26
CA LYS A 7 13.20 -15.67 8.81
C LYS A 7 13.30 -15.86 10.31
N LYS A 8 13.30 -14.78 11.09
CA LYS A 8 12.94 -14.86 12.51
C LYS A 8 11.62 -15.61 12.58
N ASP A 9 11.67 -16.82 13.09
CA ASP A 9 10.53 -17.71 13.15
C ASP A 9 9.60 -17.23 14.26
N ILE A 10 8.40 -16.79 13.89
CA ILE A 10 7.37 -16.33 14.85
C ILE A 10 6.99 -17.46 15.82
N LYS A 11 7.27 -18.72 15.47
CA LYS A 11 7.04 -19.89 16.33
C LYS A 11 7.60 -19.68 17.73
N SER A 12 8.87 -19.28 17.84
CA SER A 12 9.51 -19.05 19.15
C SER A 12 8.80 -17.96 19.96
N LEU A 13 8.30 -16.91 19.31
CA LEU A 13 7.55 -15.84 19.97
C LEU A 13 6.16 -16.34 20.43
N ILE A 14 5.50 -17.20 19.65
CA ILE A 14 4.23 -17.84 20.00
C ILE A 14 4.41 -18.78 21.19
N GLU A 15 5.44 -19.62 21.16
CA GLU A 15 5.76 -20.58 22.22
C GLU A 15 6.11 -19.86 23.53
N ASN A 16 6.88 -18.77 23.47
CA ASN A 16 7.25 -17.98 24.65
C ASN A 16 6.04 -17.33 25.33
N GLU A 17 5.00 -16.97 24.59
CA GLU A 17 3.77 -16.39 25.17
C GLU A 17 2.80 -17.44 25.72
N THR A 18 2.95 -18.70 25.33
CA THR A 18 2.03 -19.77 25.71
C THR A 18 1.83 -19.91 27.23
N PRO A 19 2.87 -19.80 28.10
CA PRO A 19 2.68 -19.82 29.55
C PRO A 19 1.82 -18.68 30.10
N ASN A 20 1.88 -17.50 29.47
CA ASN A 20 1.14 -16.30 29.89
C ASN A 20 -0.36 -16.41 29.56
N LEU A 21 -0.71 -17.20 28.54
CA LEU A 21 -2.09 -17.47 28.16
C LEU A 21 -2.83 -18.36 29.18
N ASN A 22 -2.13 -19.04 30.11
CA ASN A 22 -2.74 -19.89 31.14
C ASN A 22 -3.75 -19.12 32.03
N ASN A 23 -3.55 -17.82 32.20
CA ASN A 23 -4.44 -16.97 33.00
C ASN A 23 -5.63 -16.40 32.18
N LEU A 24 -5.64 -16.62 30.87
CA LEU A 24 -6.62 -16.04 29.94
C LEU A 24 -7.50 -17.10 29.27
N LEU A 25 -6.98 -18.31 29.09
CA LEU A 25 -7.60 -19.38 28.35
C LEU A 25 -7.82 -20.60 29.25
N SER A 26 -8.82 -21.42 28.90
CA SER A 26 -9.00 -22.71 29.55
C SER A 26 -7.83 -23.65 29.21
N THR A 27 -7.57 -24.64 30.06
CA THR A 27 -6.55 -25.68 29.78
C THR A 27 -6.79 -26.37 28.44
N GLU A 28 -8.06 -26.58 28.07
CA GLU A 28 -8.44 -27.16 26.77
C GLU A 28 -8.02 -26.25 25.62
N ASP A 29 -8.36 -24.97 25.68
CA ASP A 29 -8.00 -23.98 24.64
C ASP A 29 -6.49 -23.81 24.51
N LEU A 30 -5.74 -23.90 25.62
CA LEU A 30 -4.28 -23.83 25.62
C LEU A 30 -3.64 -25.04 24.95
N ASN A 31 -4.20 -26.22 25.19
CA ASN A 31 -3.74 -27.43 24.51
C ASN A 31 -4.04 -27.35 23.01
N ASN A 32 -5.22 -26.84 22.63
CA ASN A 32 -5.58 -26.57 21.24
C ASN A 32 -4.62 -25.56 20.60
N PHE A 33 -4.32 -24.45 21.29
CA PHE A 33 -3.37 -23.43 20.80
C PHE A 33 -1.96 -24.00 20.57
N LYS A 34 -1.45 -24.78 21.53
CA LYS A 34 -0.16 -25.47 21.40
C LYS A 34 -0.16 -26.43 20.20
N ALA A 35 -1.22 -27.22 20.04
CA ALA A 35 -1.36 -28.16 18.92
C ALA A 35 -1.40 -27.42 17.56
N MET A 36 -1.96 -26.21 17.52
CA MET A 36 -2.04 -25.38 16.31
C MET A 36 -0.79 -24.51 16.06
N THR A 37 0.25 -24.55 16.89
CA THR A 37 1.38 -23.60 16.80
C THR A 37 2.08 -23.63 15.43
N GLU A 38 2.30 -24.81 14.86
CA GLU A 38 2.89 -24.95 13.51
C GLU A 38 1.95 -24.43 12.40
N GLU A 39 0.66 -24.72 12.52
CA GLU A 39 -0.35 -24.22 11.58
C GLU A 39 -0.44 -22.68 11.62
N LEU A 40 -0.42 -22.10 12.83
CA LEU A 40 -0.46 -20.65 13.04
C LEU A 40 0.80 -19.97 12.52
N ARG A 41 1.96 -20.60 12.68
CA ARG A 41 3.24 -20.15 12.10
C ARG A 41 3.22 -20.17 10.56
N ASP A 42 2.71 -21.24 9.98
CA ASP A 42 2.55 -21.35 8.53
C ASP A 42 1.54 -20.31 8.00
N THR A 43 0.40 -20.17 8.68
CA THR A 43 -0.61 -19.13 8.42
C THR A 43 0.00 -17.74 8.51
N TRP A 44 0.82 -17.46 9.52
CA TRP A 44 1.55 -16.20 9.62
C TRP A 44 2.45 -16.00 8.40
N THR A 45 3.14 -17.02 7.93
CA THR A 45 4.01 -16.89 6.76
C THR A 45 3.25 -16.67 5.46
N LYS A 46 2.10 -17.34 5.29
CA LYS A 46 1.28 -17.31 4.07
C LYS A 46 0.28 -16.16 4.01
N LYS A 47 -0.09 -15.56 5.15
CA LYS A 47 -1.09 -14.49 5.24
C LYS A 47 -0.82 -13.41 4.19
N GLN A 48 -1.77 -13.29 3.26
CA GLN A 48 -1.78 -12.17 2.33
C GLN A 48 -2.07 -10.88 3.12
N MET A 49 -1.08 -10.01 3.25
CA MET A 49 -1.32 -8.72 3.91
C MET A 49 -1.81 -7.62 2.96
N PHE A 50 -1.33 -7.66 1.72
CA PHE A 50 -1.63 -6.65 0.72
C PHE A 50 -2.00 -7.29 -0.61
N ARG A 51 -2.55 -6.49 -1.52
CA ARG A 51 -3.11 -6.94 -2.80
C ARG A 51 -2.11 -7.75 -3.62
N THR A 52 -2.63 -8.77 -4.28
CA THR A 52 -1.99 -9.54 -5.34
C THR A 52 -2.00 -8.78 -6.66
N GLU A 53 -1.25 -9.27 -7.65
CA GLU A 53 -1.27 -8.70 -9.00
C GLU A 53 -2.65 -8.84 -9.64
N THR A 54 -3.34 -9.95 -9.41
CA THR A 54 -4.74 -10.16 -9.86
C THR A 54 -5.64 -9.06 -9.33
N GLU A 55 -5.64 -8.84 -8.01
CA GLU A 55 -6.44 -7.77 -7.39
C GLU A 55 -6.04 -6.38 -7.87
N ALA A 56 -4.74 -6.11 -8.03
CA ALA A 56 -4.27 -4.85 -8.60
C ALA A 56 -4.88 -4.60 -10.00
N ARG A 57 -4.87 -5.62 -10.87
CA ARG A 57 -5.38 -5.51 -12.25
C ARG A 57 -6.89 -5.28 -12.30
N PHE A 58 -7.69 -6.09 -11.60
CA PHE A 58 -9.15 -5.98 -11.74
C PHE A 58 -9.80 -4.95 -10.81
N SER A 59 -9.22 -4.64 -9.65
CA SER A 59 -9.86 -3.74 -8.67
C SER A 59 -9.29 -2.31 -8.70
N VAL A 60 -7.98 -2.18 -8.94
CA VAL A 60 -7.30 -0.88 -8.95
C VAL A 60 -7.14 -0.36 -10.38
N LEU A 61 -6.81 -1.22 -11.35
CA LEU A 61 -6.58 -0.84 -12.75
C LEU A 61 -7.76 -1.18 -13.68
N GLN A 62 -8.97 -1.23 -13.12
CA GLN A 62 -10.21 -1.53 -13.83
C GLN A 62 -10.45 -0.59 -15.02
N ASP A 63 -10.86 -1.16 -16.15
CA ASP A 63 -11.02 -0.46 -17.43
C ASP A 63 -12.14 0.59 -17.39
N ASN A 64 -13.13 0.42 -16.51
CA ASN A 64 -14.19 1.40 -16.33
C ASN A 64 -13.65 2.73 -15.77
N ARG A 65 -12.52 2.74 -15.02
CA ARG A 65 -11.93 3.91 -14.36
C ARG A 65 -10.62 4.35 -14.98
N TYR A 66 -9.82 3.40 -15.45
CA TYR A 66 -8.53 3.62 -16.10
C TYR A 66 -8.54 2.99 -17.49
N PRO A 67 -9.33 3.54 -18.43
CA PRO A 67 -9.57 2.92 -19.75
C PRO A 67 -8.36 2.97 -20.69
N THR A 68 -7.37 3.82 -20.42
CA THR A 68 -6.19 3.98 -21.27
C THR A 68 -4.92 3.46 -20.61
N LYS A 69 -3.92 3.09 -21.42
CA LYS A 69 -2.59 2.72 -20.92
C LYS A 69 -1.96 3.83 -20.07
N ALA A 70 -2.07 5.08 -20.52
CA ALA A 70 -1.60 6.24 -19.77
C ALA A 70 -2.25 6.33 -18.37
N ALA A 71 -3.58 6.17 -18.29
CA ALA A 71 -4.29 6.21 -17.02
C ALA A 71 -3.87 5.09 -16.06
N LYS A 72 -3.64 3.88 -16.58
CA LYS A 72 -3.12 2.75 -15.80
C LYS A 72 -1.68 2.97 -15.35
N TYR A 73 -0.82 3.51 -16.22
CA TYR A 73 0.55 3.89 -15.88
C TYR A 73 0.58 4.87 -14.71
N TRP A 74 -0.16 5.99 -14.82
CA TRP A 74 -0.19 7.02 -13.80
C TRP A 74 -0.88 6.56 -12.52
N GLN A 75 -1.83 5.62 -12.61
CA GLN A 75 -2.33 4.92 -11.42
C GLN A 75 -1.24 4.07 -10.75
N CYS A 76 -0.45 3.32 -11.50
CA CYS A 76 0.68 2.57 -10.95
C CYS A 76 1.71 3.49 -10.28
N VAL A 77 1.97 4.68 -10.84
CA VAL A 77 2.85 5.69 -10.22
C VAL A 77 2.33 6.11 -8.84
N ARG A 78 1.03 6.42 -8.72
CA ARG A 78 0.41 6.82 -7.44
C ARG A 78 0.47 5.71 -6.38
N GLU A 79 0.14 4.48 -6.76
CA GLU A 79 0.21 3.33 -5.86
C GLU A 79 1.65 3.05 -5.41
N GLN A 80 2.61 3.09 -6.34
CA GLN A 80 4.02 2.88 -6.04
C GLN A 80 4.56 3.95 -5.07
N SER A 81 4.20 5.23 -5.26
CA SER A 81 4.60 6.33 -4.37
C SER A 81 4.07 6.14 -2.96
N THR A 82 2.76 5.88 -2.83
CA THR A 82 2.11 5.64 -1.53
C THR A 82 2.80 4.53 -0.75
N TYR A 83 3.25 3.49 -1.45
CA TYR A 83 3.88 2.33 -0.83
C TYR A 83 5.34 2.56 -0.47
N LEU A 84 6.04 3.42 -1.20
CA LEU A 84 7.34 3.94 -0.79
C LEU A 84 7.22 4.74 0.50
N ASP A 85 6.27 5.67 0.58
CA ASP A 85 6.06 6.50 1.79
C ASP A 85 5.77 5.64 3.01
N ASN A 86 4.90 4.63 2.86
CA ASN A 86 4.61 3.66 3.91
C ASN A 86 5.85 2.87 4.34
N LEU A 87 6.71 2.46 3.41
CA LEU A 87 7.95 1.75 3.73
C LEU A 87 8.95 2.66 4.47
N MET A 88 9.04 3.93 4.06
CA MET A 88 9.89 4.92 4.71
C MET A 88 9.42 5.21 6.14
N ALA A 89 8.12 5.43 6.35
CA ALA A 89 7.55 5.63 7.69
C ALA A 89 7.82 4.40 8.59
N LEU A 90 7.56 3.19 8.09
CA LEU A 90 7.83 1.94 8.80
C LEU A 90 9.30 1.80 9.21
N SER A 91 10.24 2.27 8.38
CA SER A 91 11.67 2.25 8.70
C SER A 91 12.03 3.11 9.91
N PHE A 92 11.28 4.17 10.16
CA PHE A 92 11.49 5.05 11.30
C PHE A 92 10.98 4.38 12.58
N ASP A 93 9.79 3.80 12.51
CA ASP A 93 9.18 3.08 13.63
C ASP A 93 9.98 1.83 14.01
N TYR A 94 10.50 1.10 13.02
CA TYR A 94 11.38 -0.03 13.25
C TYR A 94 12.64 0.36 14.03
N ARG A 95 13.29 1.47 13.66
CA ARG A 95 14.48 1.97 14.38
C ARG A 95 14.16 2.46 15.78
N ARG A 96 13.00 3.11 15.98
CA ARG A 96 12.53 3.50 17.32
C ARG A 96 12.28 2.27 18.20
N ASN A 97 11.67 1.23 17.64
CA ASN A 97 11.43 -0.03 18.32
C ASN A 97 12.75 -0.73 18.69
N ASP A 98 13.75 -0.73 17.79
CA ASP A 98 15.08 -1.26 18.09
C ASP A 98 15.77 -0.51 19.23
N ALA A 99 15.63 0.80 19.29
CA ALA A 99 16.12 1.59 20.42
C ALA A 99 15.36 1.26 21.72
N LYS A 100 14.03 1.08 21.64
CA LYS A 100 13.19 0.68 22.78
C LYS A 100 13.57 -0.70 23.32
N ILE A 101 13.81 -1.68 22.46
CA ILE A 101 14.29 -3.02 22.84
C ILE A 101 15.59 -2.90 23.64
N LYS A 102 16.61 -2.20 23.10
CA LYS A 102 17.90 -2.02 23.80
C LYS A 102 17.75 -1.30 25.15
N TYR A 103 16.84 -0.32 25.21
CA TYR A 103 16.53 0.39 26.44
C TYR A 103 15.90 -0.54 27.50
N LEU A 104 14.94 -1.37 27.11
CA LEU A 104 14.27 -2.32 27.99
C LEU A 104 15.23 -3.41 28.46
N GLU A 105 16.07 -3.96 27.58
CA GLU A 105 17.12 -4.92 27.95
C GLU A 105 18.06 -4.35 29.02
N LYS A 106 18.47 -3.08 28.88
CA LYS A 106 19.28 -2.38 29.90
C LYS A 106 18.51 -2.11 31.19
N LYS A 107 17.20 -1.87 31.13
CA LYS A 107 16.37 -1.67 32.32
C LYS A 107 16.24 -2.96 33.11
N ILE A 108 15.90 -4.06 32.44
CA ILE A 108 15.83 -5.42 33.00
C ILE A 108 17.14 -5.79 33.70
N SER A 109 18.29 -5.55 33.06
CA SER A 109 19.59 -5.97 33.63
C SER A 109 19.98 -5.26 34.93
N ASN A 110 19.37 -4.11 35.23
CA ASN A 110 19.71 -3.28 36.40
C ASN A 110 18.54 -3.12 37.38
N GLU A 111 17.38 -3.69 37.08
CA GLU A 111 16.19 -3.55 37.91
C GLU A 111 16.20 -4.58 39.03
N THR A 112 15.92 -4.11 40.25
CA THR A 112 15.88 -4.94 41.45
C THR A 112 14.46 -5.11 41.97
N ASP A 113 13.56 -4.20 41.60
CA ASP A 113 12.15 -4.30 41.93
C ASP A 113 11.45 -5.31 41.01
N GLU A 114 10.96 -6.40 41.61
CA GLU A 114 10.34 -7.52 40.89
C GLU A 114 9.16 -7.07 40.01
N TYR A 115 8.32 -6.16 40.51
CA TYR A 115 7.16 -5.66 39.76
C TYR A 115 7.58 -4.87 38.51
N LYS A 116 8.55 -3.96 38.62
CA LYS A 116 9.08 -3.24 37.46
C LYS A 116 9.80 -4.15 36.49
N LEU A 117 10.55 -5.13 36.99
CA LEU A 117 11.24 -6.13 36.18
C LEU A 117 10.24 -6.84 35.26
N THR A 118 9.18 -7.42 35.85
CA THR A 118 8.13 -8.10 35.08
C THR A 118 7.48 -7.17 34.05
N LYS A 119 7.21 -5.91 34.42
CA LYS A 119 6.66 -4.94 33.46
C LYS A 119 7.59 -4.70 32.27
N TYR A 120 8.89 -4.56 32.51
CA TYR A 120 9.86 -4.35 31.43
C TYR A 120 10.03 -5.58 30.54
N GLU A 121 9.91 -6.79 31.10
CA GLU A 121 9.93 -8.04 30.33
C GLU A 121 8.72 -8.14 29.40
N ILE A 122 7.52 -7.84 29.90
CA ILE A 122 6.29 -7.78 29.08
C ILE A 122 6.44 -6.76 27.95
N ASP A 123 6.88 -5.53 28.27
CA ASP A 123 7.12 -4.49 27.27
C ASP A 123 8.16 -4.94 26.22
N LEU A 124 9.16 -5.73 26.62
CA LEU A 124 10.22 -6.23 25.74
C LEU A 124 9.68 -7.28 24.78
N ASP A 125 8.88 -8.22 25.25
CA ASP A 125 8.28 -9.27 24.43
C ASP A 125 7.25 -8.69 23.44
N GLU A 126 6.46 -7.69 23.86
CA GLU A 126 5.61 -6.90 22.95
C GLU A 126 6.46 -6.23 21.85
N CYS A 127 7.57 -5.59 22.22
CA CYS A 127 8.46 -4.94 21.23
C CYS A 127 9.10 -5.96 20.27
N ARG A 128 9.41 -7.18 20.72
CA ARG A 128 9.96 -8.26 19.88
C ARG A 128 8.92 -8.78 18.90
N PHE A 129 7.67 -8.97 19.33
CA PHE A 129 6.57 -9.34 18.45
C PHE A 129 6.25 -8.24 17.43
N GLY A 130 6.20 -6.99 17.89
CA GLY A 130 6.03 -5.81 17.04
C GLY A 130 7.13 -5.73 15.98
N LYS A 131 8.40 -5.98 16.36
CA LYS A 131 9.53 -6.03 15.43
C LYS A 131 9.32 -7.06 14.32
N ALA A 132 8.95 -8.30 14.66
CA ALA A 132 8.68 -9.35 13.68
C ALA A 132 7.53 -8.98 12.73
N SER A 133 6.49 -8.33 13.25
CA SER A 133 5.36 -7.81 12.46
C SER A 133 5.79 -6.73 11.46
N MET A 134 6.64 -5.80 11.88
CA MET A 134 7.20 -4.76 11.01
C MET A 134 8.08 -5.35 9.90
N GLU A 135 8.93 -6.33 10.21
CA GLU A 135 9.78 -7.00 9.21
C GLU A 135 8.94 -7.70 8.13
N LYS A 136 7.89 -8.39 8.54
CA LYS A 136 6.93 -9.00 7.61
C LYS A 136 6.24 -7.93 6.76
N THR A 137 5.80 -6.84 7.37
CA THR A 137 5.19 -5.71 6.66
C THR A 137 6.10 -5.12 5.60
N ALA A 138 7.37 -4.88 5.93
CA ALA A 138 8.37 -4.37 5.00
C ALA A 138 8.55 -5.31 3.79
N LYS A 139 8.62 -6.63 4.02
CA LYS A 139 8.74 -7.63 2.94
C LYS A 139 7.54 -7.57 1.98
N HIS A 140 6.32 -7.55 2.51
CA HIS A 140 5.12 -7.46 1.67
C HIS A 140 5.02 -6.12 0.94
N ARG A 141 5.43 -5.01 1.58
CA ARG A 141 5.43 -3.69 0.95
C ARG A 141 6.42 -3.63 -0.22
N MET A 142 7.61 -4.19 -0.05
CA MET A 142 8.60 -4.28 -1.15
C MET A 142 8.09 -5.15 -2.30
N ARG A 143 7.38 -6.24 -2.01
CA ARG A 143 6.71 -7.05 -3.05
C ARG A 143 5.71 -6.22 -3.85
N GLU A 144 4.87 -5.41 -3.21
CA GLU A 144 3.93 -4.52 -3.90
C GLU A 144 4.65 -3.45 -4.74
N ILE A 145 5.71 -2.83 -4.21
CA ILE A 145 6.51 -1.84 -4.96
C ILE A 145 7.07 -2.46 -6.24
N LYS A 146 7.59 -3.70 -6.17
CA LYS A 146 8.08 -4.45 -7.34
C LYS A 146 6.95 -4.73 -8.34
N MET A 147 5.80 -5.19 -7.85
CA MET A 147 4.62 -5.45 -8.67
C MET A 147 4.16 -4.20 -9.42
N TRP A 148 4.04 -3.06 -8.74
CA TRP A 148 3.67 -1.80 -9.40
C TRP A 148 4.75 -1.31 -10.36
N SER A 149 6.03 -1.53 -10.05
CA SER A 149 7.12 -1.22 -10.99
C SER A 149 6.99 -2.02 -12.29
N LYS A 150 6.66 -3.32 -12.19
CA LYS A 150 6.40 -4.20 -13.34
C LYS A 150 5.21 -3.70 -14.14
N LEU A 151 4.06 -3.49 -13.50
CA LEU A 151 2.83 -3.02 -14.16
C LEU A 151 3.04 -1.66 -14.84
N LYS A 152 3.75 -0.74 -14.19
CA LYS A 152 4.12 0.55 -14.78
C LYS A 152 4.90 0.37 -16.08
N GLY A 153 5.86 -0.55 -16.10
CA GLY A 153 6.61 -0.91 -17.32
C GLY A 153 5.74 -1.54 -18.40
N GLU A 154 4.78 -2.40 -18.03
CA GLU A 154 3.85 -3.02 -18.99
C GLU A 154 2.94 -2.00 -19.71
N PHE A 155 2.48 -0.97 -18.99
CA PHE A 155 1.60 0.04 -19.58
C PHE A 155 2.36 1.11 -20.34
N ASN A 156 3.63 1.37 -20.02
CA ASN A 156 4.44 2.34 -20.75
C ASN A 156 4.97 1.75 -22.06
N ASP A 157 4.24 1.95 -23.15
CA ASP A 157 4.64 1.56 -24.51
C ASP A 157 5.23 2.72 -25.32
N GLY A 158 5.47 3.87 -24.69
CA GLY A 158 5.98 5.07 -25.35
C GLY A 158 4.93 5.88 -26.13
N SER A 159 3.65 5.49 -26.11
CA SER A 159 2.59 6.18 -26.87
C SER A 159 1.98 7.41 -26.18
N PHE A 160 2.36 7.72 -24.94
CA PHE A 160 1.81 8.81 -24.15
C PHE A 160 2.89 9.56 -23.35
N ASN A 161 2.54 10.74 -22.84
CA ASN A 161 3.43 11.53 -22.00
C ASN A 161 3.58 10.89 -20.60
N ASP A 162 4.79 10.41 -20.29
CA ASP A 162 5.14 9.78 -19.02
C ASP A 162 5.82 10.75 -18.03
N LYS A 163 5.85 12.05 -18.35
CA LYS A 163 6.43 13.13 -17.54
C LYS A 163 5.38 14.06 -16.95
N ASP A 164 4.33 14.36 -17.71
CA ASP A 164 3.22 15.21 -17.28
C ASP A 164 1.92 14.38 -17.20
N VAL A 165 1.48 14.16 -15.97
CA VAL A 165 0.23 13.42 -15.67
C VAL A 165 -1.00 14.11 -16.23
N ASN A 166 -1.01 15.43 -16.41
CA ASN A 166 -2.21 16.14 -16.83
C ASN A 166 -2.58 15.85 -18.29
N GLN A 167 -1.58 15.58 -19.14
CA GLN A 167 -1.74 15.38 -20.60
C GLN A 167 -2.74 14.28 -20.99
N HIS A 168 -2.81 13.19 -20.21
CA HIS A 168 -3.71 12.07 -20.53
C HIS A 168 -5.10 12.19 -19.90
N GLN A 169 -5.30 13.13 -18.97
CA GLN A 169 -6.45 13.12 -18.07
C GLN A 169 -7.74 13.47 -18.78
N LEU A 170 -7.73 14.48 -19.66
CA LEU A 170 -8.94 14.89 -20.38
C LEU A 170 -9.52 13.73 -21.20
N GLU A 171 -8.67 12.99 -21.91
CA GLU A 171 -9.07 11.81 -22.67
C GLU A 171 -9.56 10.68 -21.75
N SER A 172 -8.76 10.31 -20.74
CA SER A 172 -9.09 9.20 -19.84
C SER A 172 -10.39 9.45 -19.08
N TYR A 173 -10.60 10.67 -18.57
CA TYR A 173 -11.85 11.02 -17.91
C TYR A 173 -13.02 11.04 -18.89
N GLY A 174 -12.82 11.53 -20.13
CA GLY A 174 -13.83 11.45 -21.18
C GLY A 174 -14.32 10.02 -21.41
N LEU A 175 -13.41 9.06 -21.54
CA LEU A 175 -13.74 7.64 -21.72
C LEU A 175 -14.40 7.03 -20.47
N HIS A 176 -13.89 7.34 -19.28
CA HIS A 176 -14.46 6.91 -18.00
C HIS A 176 -15.92 7.35 -17.85
N TYR A 177 -16.20 8.63 -18.10
CA TYR A 177 -17.55 9.18 -17.97
C TYR A 177 -18.47 8.72 -19.09
N ALA A 178 -17.95 8.47 -20.29
CA ALA A 178 -18.72 7.85 -21.36
C ALA A 178 -19.14 6.41 -21.00
N GLN A 179 -18.27 5.64 -20.31
CA GLN A 179 -18.63 4.31 -19.81
C GLN A 179 -19.64 4.39 -18.66
N LYS A 180 -19.48 5.34 -17.72
CA LYS A 180 -20.48 5.58 -16.66
C LYS A 180 -21.85 5.98 -17.22
N ALA A 181 -21.89 6.79 -18.27
CA ALA A 181 -23.16 7.17 -18.89
C ALA A 181 -23.91 5.96 -19.46
N LYS A 182 -23.19 4.94 -19.96
CA LYS A 182 -23.81 3.69 -20.46
C LYS A 182 -24.44 2.84 -19.37
N THR A 183 -24.09 3.04 -18.09
CA THR A 183 -24.70 2.29 -16.98
C THR A 183 -25.98 2.95 -16.46
N LEU A 184 -26.29 4.17 -16.90
CA LEU A 184 -27.54 4.84 -16.55
C LEU A 184 -28.72 4.17 -17.25
N ASN A 185 -29.83 4.04 -16.53
CA ASN A 185 -31.08 3.44 -17.02
C ASN A 185 -32.29 4.16 -16.39
N ASN A 186 -33.50 3.74 -16.74
CA ASN A 186 -34.74 4.37 -16.27
C ASN A 186 -34.98 4.27 -14.74
N GLN A 187 -34.17 3.49 -14.02
CA GLN A 187 -34.21 3.38 -12.55
C GLN A 187 -33.10 4.20 -11.88
N SER A 188 -32.21 4.83 -12.65
CA SER A 188 -31.15 5.69 -12.11
C SER A 188 -31.76 6.95 -11.49
N SER A 189 -31.18 7.42 -10.39
CA SER A 189 -31.66 8.63 -9.73
C SER A 189 -31.36 9.88 -10.55
N ASP A 190 -32.19 10.92 -10.42
CA ASP A 190 -31.94 12.22 -11.07
C ASP A 190 -30.56 12.78 -10.69
N THR A 191 -30.12 12.55 -9.45
CA THR A 191 -28.80 12.94 -8.95
C THR A 191 -27.67 12.22 -9.69
N ASP A 192 -27.79 10.91 -9.91
CA ASP A 192 -26.77 10.14 -10.64
C ASP A 192 -26.70 10.55 -12.11
N ILE A 193 -27.85 10.75 -12.73
CA ILE A 193 -27.96 11.25 -14.11
C ILE A 193 -27.31 12.63 -14.22
N PHE A 194 -27.67 13.56 -13.33
CA PHE A 194 -27.13 14.92 -13.31
C PHE A 194 -25.61 14.93 -13.16
N ASN A 195 -25.08 14.15 -12.20
CA ASN A 195 -23.63 14.10 -11.94
C ASN A 195 -22.86 13.49 -13.12
N VAL A 196 -23.29 12.34 -13.63
CA VAL A 196 -22.58 11.64 -14.72
C VAL A 196 -22.67 12.42 -16.03
N MET A 197 -23.86 12.88 -16.41
CA MET A 197 -24.06 13.61 -17.65
C MET A 197 -23.46 15.01 -17.59
N GLY A 198 -23.60 15.73 -16.48
CA GLY A 198 -23.00 17.06 -16.30
C GLY A 198 -21.47 17.04 -16.45
N GLN A 199 -20.81 16.03 -15.88
CA GLN A 199 -19.36 15.85 -16.01
C GLN A 199 -18.97 15.41 -17.43
N LEU A 200 -19.72 14.50 -18.05
CA LEU A 200 -19.47 14.07 -19.42
C LEU A 200 -19.61 15.22 -20.43
N GLU A 201 -20.67 16.02 -20.33
CA GLU A 201 -20.88 17.16 -21.23
C GLU A 201 -19.82 18.25 -21.02
N SER A 202 -19.38 18.47 -19.78
CA SER A 202 -18.25 19.36 -19.50
C SER A 202 -16.96 18.88 -20.16
N LEU A 203 -16.64 17.58 -20.06
CA LEU A 203 -15.46 16.99 -20.71
C LEU A 203 -15.53 17.11 -22.25
N LYS A 204 -16.71 16.90 -22.84
CA LYS A 204 -16.94 17.11 -24.29
C LYS A 204 -16.75 18.58 -24.69
N ARG A 205 -17.30 19.52 -23.91
CA ARG A 205 -17.14 20.96 -24.17
C ARG A 205 -15.67 21.36 -24.12
N ILE A 206 -14.99 21.03 -23.02
CA ILE A 206 -13.57 21.35 -22.80
C ILE A 206 -12.72 20.84 -23.97
N ARG A 207 -12.91 19.57 -24.36
CA ARG A 207 -12.23 18.98 -25.52
C ARG A 207 -12.53 19.71 -26.84
N LYS A 208 -13.78 20.13 -27.07
CA LYS A 208 -14.16 20.86 -28.27
C LYS A 208 -13.56 22.28 -28.31
N THR A 209 -13.49 22.94 -27.17
CA THR A 209 -13.02 24.32 -27.05
C THR A 209 -11.50 24.46 -27.00
N GLY A 210 -10.78 23.40 -26.64
CA GLY A 210 -9.35 23.47 -26.39
C GLY A 210 -8.98 24.26 -25.12
N GLU A 211 -9.93 24.52 -24.21
CA GLU A 211 -9.73 25.27 -22.94
C GLU A 211 -8.48 24.79 -22.18
N LEU A 212 -8.26 23.48 -22.11
CA LEU A 212 -7.08 22.90 -21.46
C LEU A 212 -5.87 22.79 -22.39
N GLU A 213 -6.05 22.70 -23.71
CA GLU A 213 -4.96 22.63 -24.69
C GLU A 213 -4.13 23.91 -24.70
N GLN A 214 -4.80 25.07 -24.61
CA GLN A 214 -4.14 26.38 -24.50
C GLN A 214 -3.27 26.47 -23.24
N SER A 215 -3.75 25.93 -22.11
CA SER A 215 -3.02 25.94 -20.84
C SER A 215 -1.74 25.09 -20.85
N TYR A 216 -1.65 24.08 -21.72
CA TYR A 216 -0.44 23.28 -21.89
C TYR A 216 0.61 24.03 -22.69
N GLN A 217 0.21 24.69 -23.77
CA GLN A 217 1.12 25.47 -24.63
C GLN A 217 1.75 26.63 -23.86
N GLU A 218 0.99 27.33 -23.01
CA GLU A 218 1.51 28.42 -22.17
C GLU A 218 2.53 27.91 -21.13
N LYS A 219 2.28 26.76 -20.51
CA LYS A 219 3.23 26.14 -19.56
C LYS A 219 4.54 25.72 -20.22
N GLU A 220 4.46 25.05 -21.38
CA GLU A 220 5.66 24.66 -22.14
C GLU A 220 6.50 25.87 -22.55
N GLN A 221 5.87 26.99 -22.93
CA GLN A 221 6.58 28.24 -23.25
C GLN A 221 7.31 28.81 -22.03
N ILE A 222 6.69 28.81 -20.85
CA ILE A 222 7.32 29.28 -19.60
C ILE A 222 8.51 28.39 -19.22
N GLU A 223 8.38 27.07 -19.32
CA GLU A 223 9.47 26.12 -19.01
C GLU A 223 10.64 26.21 -20.01
N GLN A 224 10.38 26.51 -21.29
CA GLN A 224 11.41 26.73 -22.30
C GLN A 224 12.17 28.05 -22.12
N HIS A 225 11.49 29.12 -21.70
CA HIS A 225 12.11 30.42 -21.44
C HIS A 225 12.88 30.50 -20.10
N GLY A 226 12.67 29.54 -19.18
CA GLY A 226 13.35 29.46 -17.89
C GLY A 226 14.71 28.74 -17.88
N LYS A 227 15.13 28.11 -18.99
CA LYS A 227 16.46 27.51 -19.09
C LYS A 227 17.48 28.56 -19.54
N PRO A 228 18.55 28.85 -18.76
CA PRO A 228 19.61 29.72 -19.24
C PRO A 228 20.26 29.06 -20.46
N LYS A 229 20.41 29.83 -21.54
CA LYS A 229 21.24 29.41 -22.68
C LYS A 229 22.65 29.19 -22.14
N SER A 230 23.14 27.96 -22.28
CA SER A 230 24.55 27.61 -22.07
C SER A 230 25.47 28.45 -22.94
#